data_AF-A0A2H4I9Q6-F1
#
_entry.id   AF-A0A2H4I9Q6-F1
#
_cell.length_a   1.000
_cell.length_b   1.000
_cell.length_c   1.000
_cell.angle_alpha   90.00
_cell.angle_beta   90.00
_cell.angle_gamma   90.00
#
_symmetry.space_group_name_H-M   'P 1'
#
loop_
_entity.id
_entity.type
_entity.pdbx_description
1 polymer ?
#
loop_
_entity_poly.entity_id
_entity_poly.type
_entity_poly.pdbx_seq_one_letter_code
_entity_poly.pdbx_strand_id
1 'polypeptide(L)' 'MRLEREYGTERLEAACARALSIRAPHYKSVSSILASGLDRQPVITANEAPLMPTHENVRGPGYYH' A
#
# COMPACT_ATOMS: atom_id res chain seq x y z
N MET A 1 -2.98 12.70 21.12
CA MET A 1 -4.30 12.50 20.48
C MET A 1 -5.03 11.27 21.05
N ARG A 2 -6.36 11.10 20.87
CA ARG A 2 -7.11 9.95 21.42
C ARG A 2 -6.63 8.61 20.84
N LEU A 3 -6.32 8.59 19.53
CA LEU A 3 -5.81 7.39 18.85
C LEU A 3 -4.44 6.94 19.39
N GLU A 4 -3.55 7.87 19.74
CA GLU A 4 -2.24 7.53 20.35
C GLU A 4 -2.41 6.80 21.68
N ARG A 5 -3.43 7.19 22.47
CA ARG A 5 -3.70 6.57 23.77
C ARG A 5 -4.35 5.19 23.64
N GLU A 6 -5.17 4.98 22.60
CA GLU A 6 -5.86 3.72 22.36
C GLU A 6 -4.97 2.69 21.64
N TYR A 7 -4.14 3.12 20.69
CA TYR A 7 -3.36 2.24 19.82
C TYR A 7 -1.85 2.30 20.03
N GLY A 8 -1.35 3.32 20.72
CA GLY A 8 0.08 3.58 20.89
C GLY A 8 0.66 4.44 19.76
N THR A 9 1.75 5.16 20.07
CA THR A 9 2.43 6.07 19.14
C THR A 9 2.98 5.33 17.92
N GLU A 10 3.63 4.18 18.11
CA GLU A 10 4.23 3.39 17.03
C GLU A 10 3.21 2.98 15.97
N ARG A 11 2.03 2.51 16.40
CA ARG A 11 0.95 2.12 15.49
C ARG A 11 0.33 3.31 14.78
N LEU A 12 0.20 4.45 15.48
CA LEU A 12 -0.32 5.67 14.85
C LEU A 12 0.63 6.16 13.77
N GLU A 13 1.93 6.18 14.02
CA GLU A 13 2.93 6.60 13.03
C GLU A 13 2.90 5.69 11.80
N ALA A 14 2.85 4.38 11.99
CA ALA A 14 2.71 3.42 10.89
C ALA A 14 1.41 3.64 10.10
N ALA A 15 0.30 3.90 10.78
CA ALA A 15 -0.98 4.20 10.14
C ALA A 15 -0.94 5.53 9.35
N CYS A 16 -0.30 6.55 9.88
CA CYS A 16 -0.10 7.84 9.21
C CYS A 16 0.80 7.68 7.97
N ALA A 17 1.90 6.93 8.07
CA ALA A 17 2.78 6.65 6.94
C ALA A 17 2.02 5.93 5.81
N ARG A 18 1.17 4.95 6.17
CA ARG A 18 0.32 4.25 5.20
C ARG A 18 -0.77 5.14 4.61
N ALA A 19 -1.38 6.00 5.41
CA ALA A 19 -2.36 6.98 4.93
C ALA A 19 -1.73 7.96 3.92
N LEU A 20 -0.48 8.38 4.16
CA LEU A 20 0.28 9.21 3.23
C LEU A 20 0.61 8.48 1.93
N SER A 21 1.00 7.20 1.99
CA SER A 21 1.34 6.43 0.78
C SER A 21 0.14 6.26 -0.17
N ILE A 22 -1.09 6.18 0.37
CA ILE A 22 -2.33 6.12 -0.41
C ILE A 22 -2.96 7.49 -0.68
N ARG A 23 -2.27 8.59 -0.34
CA ARG A 23 -2.75 9.99 -0.48
C ARG A 23 -4.07 10.28 0.26
N ALA A 24 -4.31 9.64 1.40
CA ALA A 24 -5.50 9.84 2.23
C ALA A 24 -5.16 10.27 3.67
N PRO A 25 -4.49 11.42 3.90
CA PRO A 25 -4.01 11.87 5.21
C PRO A 25 -5.12 12.50 6.09
N HIS A 26 -6.30 11.88 6.14
CA HIS A 26 -7.41 12.34 6.96
C HIS A 26 -7.70 11.37 8.10
N TYR A 27 -8.22 11.90 9.21
CA TYR A 27 -8.49 11.15 10.44
C TYR A 27 -9.25 9.84 10.19
N LYS A 28 -10.30 9.88 9.35
CA LYS A 28 -11.12 8.70 9.03
C LYS A 28 -10.33 7.56 8.36
N SER A 29 -9.32 7.89 7.56
CA SER A 29 -8.44 6.89 6.93
C SER A 29 -7.50 6.30 7.96
N VAL A 30 -6.85 7.15 8.76
CA VAL A 30 -5.96 6.70 9.84
C VAL A 30 -6.71 5.81 10.85
N SER A 31 -7.92 6.21 11.24
CA SER A 31 -8.76 5.41 12.15
C SER A 31 -9.18 4.09 11.53
N SER A 32 -9.52 4.05 10.24
CA SER A 32 -9.87 2.82 9.52
C SER A 32 -8.66 1.89 9.38
N ILE A 33 -7.48 2.44 9.10
CA ILE A 33 -6.22 1.69 8.99
C ILE A 33 -5.89 1.04 10.34
N LEU A 34 -6.01 1.78 11.44
CA LEU A 34 -5.80 1.27 12.81
C LEU A 34 -6.85 0.22 13.22
N ALA A 35 -8.12 0.45 12.88
CA ALA A 35 -9.21 -0.47 13.18
C ALA A 35 -9.08 -1.79 12.42
N SER A 36 -8.63 -1.74 11.16
CA SER A 36 -8.39 -2.92 10.33
C SER A 36 -7.02 -3.58 10.57
N GLY A 37 -6.16 -3.01 11.42
CA GLY A 37 -4.82 -3.53 11.69
C GLY A 37 -3.87 -3.45 10.50
N LEU A 38 -4.18 -2.61 9.50
CA LEU A 38 -3.37 -2.41 8.30
C LEU A 38 -2.03 -1.76 8.64
N ASP A 39 -1.91 -1.07 9.77
CA ASP A 39 -0.65 -0.53 10.26
C ASP A 39 0.44 -1.60 10.51
N ARG A 40 0.05 -2.87 10.70
CA ARG A 40 0.96 -3.99 10.97
C ARG A 40 1.32 -4.81 9.72
N GLN A 41 0.63 -4.56 8.61
CA GLN A 41 0.88 -5.30 7.38
C GLN A 41 2.02 -4.64 6.60
N PRO A 42 2.86 -5.43 5.90
CA PRO A 42 3.86 -4.88 5.01
C PRO A 42 3.18 -3.98 3.97
N VAL A 43 3.66 -2.74 3.86
CA VAL A 43 3.20 -1.82 2.82
C VAL A 43 3.74 -2.39 1.51
N ILE A 44 2.86 -2.94 0.67
CA ILE A 44 3.21 -3.34 -0.68
C ILE A 44 3.47 -2.05 -1.46
N THR A 45 4.71 -1.55 -1.40
CA THR A 45 5.18 -0.53 -2.31
C THR A 45 5.17 -1.16 -3.70
N ALA A 46 4.54 -0.49 -4.67
CA ALA A 46 4.40 -0.96 -6.05
C ALA A 46 5.71 -1.21 -6.82
N ASN A 47 6.85 -1.27 -6.12
CA ASN A 47 8.16 -1.58 -6.67
C ASN A 47 8.40 -3.09 -6.86
N GLU A 48 7.52 -3.94 -6.34
CA GLU A 48 7.49 -5.36 -6.69
C GLU A 48 6.44 -5.59 -7.78
N ALA A 49 6.53 -4.84 -8.88
CA ALA A 49 5.94 -5.34 -10.11
C ALA A 49 6.69 -6.65 -10.42
N PRO A 50 6.01 -7.81 -10.50
CA PRO A 50 6.66 -9.00 -11.00
C PRO A 50 7.20 -8.65 -12.38
N LEU A 51 8.49 -8.91 -12.62
CA LEU A 51 9.03 -8.90 -13.98
C LEU A 51 8.07 -9.74 -14.82
N MET A 52 7.38 -9.11 -15.77
CA MET A 52 6.42 -9.81 -16.61
C MET A 52 7.14 -11.00 -17.22
N PRO A 53 6.62 -12.24 -17.06
CA PRO A 53 7.26 -13.39 -17.64
C PRO A 53 7.37 -13.17 -19.16
N THR A 54 8.58 -13.30 -19.68
CA THR A 54 8.84 -13.27 -21.11
C THR A 54 8.20 -14.50 -21.73
N HIS A 55 7.01 -14.33 -22.30
CA HIS A 55 6.27 -15.41 -22.94
C HIS A 55 6.79 -15.63 -24.37
N GLU A 56 7.18 -16.88 -24.68
CA GLU A 56 7.66 -17.32 -26.00
C GLU A 56 6.66 -17.05 -27.15
N ASN A 57 5.38 -16.86 -26.83
CA ASN A 57 4.31 -16.66 -27.80
C ASN A 57 3.91 -15.20 -28.02
N VAL A 58 4.61 -14.21 -27.45
CA VAL A 58 4.35 -12.79 -27.73
C VAL A 58 4.93 -12.46 -29.09
N ARG A 59 4.09 -12.51 -30.12
CA ARG A 59 4.47 -12.15 -31.49
C ARG A 59 4.55 -10.63 -31.61
N GLY A 60 5.72 -10.13 -31.96
CA GLY A 60 5.97 -8.69 -32.10
C GLY A 60 5.23 -8.06 -33.28
N PRO A 61 5.28 -6.73 -33.43
CA PRO A 61 4.57 -5.98 -34.47
C PRO A 61 4.91 -6.39 -35.91
N GLY A 62 5.99 -7.16 -36.14
CA GLY A 62 6.31 -7.75 -37.44
C GLY A 62 5.47 -8.97 -37.84
N TYR A 63 4.50 -9.41 -37.03
CA TYR A 63 3.65 -10.58 -37.35
C TYR A 63 2.40 -10.24 -38.16
N TYR A 64 1.99 -8.97 -38.22
CA TYR A 64 0.85 -8.55 -39.01
C TYR A 64 1.36 -7.86 -40.29
N HIS A 65 1.04 -8.44 -41.45
CA HIS A 65 1.28 -7.89 -42.78
C HIS A 65 -0.04 -7.50 -43.43
#